data_AF-A0A7R9XVD4-F1
#
_entry.id   AF-A0A7R9XVD4-F1
#
_cell.length_a   1.000
_cell.length_b   1.000
_cell.length_c   1.000
_cell.angle_alpha   90.00
_cell.angle_beta   90.00
_cell.angle_gamma   90.00
#
_symmetry.space_group_name_H-M   'P 1'
#
loop_
_entity.id
_entity.type
_entity.pdbx_description
1 polymer ?
#
loop_
_entity_poly.entity_id
_entity_poly.type
_entity_poly.pdbx_seq_one_letter_code
_entity_poly.pdbx_strand_id
1 'polypeptide(L)'
;AAAAAGHGGQAPPPEVRGEGVLAVPRDALPIWSPRADDVNPEKVGKKKYAAALEHFQSHWQRGDAVVVRGVEGKYTGCWKPESITRAMTDMSNKRLGTDASRDVSVIDVIDCESGETVTRSIGEFFKGFDSRAYRESKLQQHGLLKLKDWPSEDDFRQKMPRHFTDFVQMLPFQEYTNQVDGPLNLSTKLPKEWVPPDLGPKSYVAMGRVKEHGVGDSVTRLHQDMSDAVNVLVHVGPSQADEDDDDGEDEVLKERRSPR
;
A
#
# COMPACT_ATOMS: atom_id res chain seq x y z
N ALA A 1 10.18 -29.22 51.49
CA ALA A 1 10.29 -29.35 50.03
C ALA A 1 10.37 -27.93 49.47
N ALA A 2 11.47 -27.23 49.78
CA ALA A 2 12.68 -27.01 48.93
C ALA A 2 12.33 -26.07 47.75
N ALA A 3 12.57 -24.76 47.73
CA ALA A 3 13.59 -23.84 48.29
C ALA A 3 15.03 -24.05 47.76
N ALA A 4 15.59 -22.94 47.21
CA ALA A 4 16.99 -22.61 46.83
C ALA A 4 17.18 -22.42 45.30
N ALA A 5 17.96 -21.48 44.77
CA ALA A 5 18.73 -20.34 45.28
C ALA A 5 19.08 -19.44 44.07
N GLY A 6 19.34 -18.15 44.31
CA GLY A 6 19.75 -17.20 43.27
C GLY A 6 21.19 -17.40 42.79
N HIS A 7 21.42 -17.04 41.52
CA HIS A 7 22.71 -16.57 41.03
C HIS A 7 22.48 -15.28 40.23
N GLY A 8 22.99 -14.18 40.77
CA GLY A 8 23.09 -12.91 40.06
C GLY A 8 24.18 -13.02 39.00
N GLY A 9 23.78 -13.02 37.73
CA GLY A 9 24.64 -12.68 36.61
C GLY A 9 24.48 -11.19 36.32
N GLN A 10 25.52 -10.40 36.54
CA GLN A 10 25.62 -9.05 35.98
C GLN A 10 25.54 -9.16 34.45
N ALA A 11 24.57 -8.47 33.86
CA ALA A 11 24.60 -8.21 32.42
C ALA A 11 25.91 -7.45 32.09
N PRO A 12 26.62 -7.81 31.01
CA PRO A 12 27.77 -7.04 30.60
C PRO A 12 27.32 -5.60 30.29
N PRO A 13 28.10 -4.57 30.66
CA PRO A 13 27.79 -3.20 30.28
C PRO A 13 27.79 -3.09 28.75
N PRO A 14 27.02 -2.15 28.17
CA PRO A 14 27.00 -1.96 26.74
C PRO A 14 28.41 -1.66 26.25
N GLU A 15 28.94 -2.51 25.37
CA GLU A 15 30.13 -2.17 24.60
C GLU A 15 29.82 -0.91 23.81
N VAL A 16 30.39 0.20 24.26
CA VAL A 16 30.59 1.40 23.44
C VAL A 16 31.59 1.00 22.38
N ARG A 17 31.09 0.43 21.26
CA ARG A 17 31.90 0.27 20.06
C ARG A 17 32.29 1.66 19.60
N GLY A 18 33.61 1.85 19.58
CA GLY A 18 34.27 3.13 19.45
C GLY A 18 33.89 3.93 18.22
N GLU A 19 34.29 5.19 18.30
CA GLU A 19 34.38 6.16 17.23
C GLU A 19 34.86 5.51 15.92
N GLY A 20 33.90 5.15 15.09
CA GLY A 20 34.11 4.53 13.80
C GLY A 20 33.11 5.13 12.87
N VAL A 21 33.47 6.29 12.33
CA VAL A 21 32.85 6.94 11.17
C VAL A 21 31.32 6.87 11.23
N LEU A 22 30.68 7.94 11.74
CA LEU A 22 29.31 8.26 11.32
C LEU A 22 29.27 7.98 9.83
N ALA A 23 28.57 6.93 9.42
CA ALA A 23 28.54 6.51 8.03
C ALA A 23 28.20 7.78 7.28
N VAL A 24 29.19 8.31 6.54
CA VAL A 24 28.98 9.43 5.64
C VAL A 24 27.71 9.04 4.93
N PRO A 25 26.64 9.86 4.97
CA PRO A 25 25.43 9.54 4.21
C PRO A 25 25.99 9.13 2.87
N ARG A 26 25.77 7.86 2.47
CA ARG A 26 26.14 7.51 1.11
C ARG A 26 25.54 8.65 0.29
N ASP A 27 26.09 8.98 -0.84
CA ASP A 27 25.28 9.70 -1.83
C ASP A 27 24.07 8.79 -2.30
N ALA A 28 23.86 7.65 -1.60
CA ALA A 28 22.67 7.01 -0.98
C ALA A 28 21.59 6.47 -1.90
N LEU A 29 21.98 5.38 -2.56
CA LEU A 29 21.12 4.41 -3.25
C LEU A 29 20.28 5.05 -4.35
N PRO A 30 20.82 5.16 -5.58
CA PRO A 30 19.95 5.30 -6.74
C PRO A 30 19.02 4.09 -6.74
N ILE A 31 17.76 4.30 -6.30
CA ILE A 31 16.72 3.28 -6.37
C ILE A 31 16.63 2.89 -7.84
N TRP A 32 16.92 1.62 -8.13
CA TRP A 32 16.78 1.16 -9.50
C TRP A 32 15.30 1.21 -9.87
N SER A 33 14.98 2.05 -10.85
CA SER A 33 13.61 2.37 -11.21
C SER A 33 13.31 2.20 -12.71
N PRO A 34 13.34 0.95 -13.21
CA PRO A 34 13.06 0.68 -14.62
C PRO A 34 11.58 0.94 -14.94
N ARG A 35 11.24 1.09 -16.23
CA ARG A 35 9.83 1.01 -16.65
C ARG A 35 9.39 -0.44 -16.71
N ALA A 36 8.11 -0.72 -16.51
CA ALA A 36 7.53 -2.05 -16.67
C ALA A 36 7.86 -2.65 -18.04
N ASP A 37 7.86 -1.82 -19.08
CA ASP A 37 8.21 -2.22 -20.44
C ASP A 37 9.66 -2.68 -20.61
N ASP A 38 10.59 -2.13 -19.82
CA ASP A 38 12.01 -2.49 -19.87
C ASP A 38 12.30 -3.83 -19.17
N VAL A 39 11.35 -4.30 -18.34
CA VAL A 39 11.45 -5.53 -17.57
C VAL A 39 10.31 -6.49 -17.88
N ASN A 40 9.63 -6.32 -19.02
CA ASN A 40 8.59 -7.24 -19.48
C ASN A 40 9.20 -8.24 -20.48
N PRO A 41 9.22 -9.55 -20.18
CA PRO A 41 9.85 -10.57 -21.04
C PRO A 41 9.22 -10.66 -22.44
N GLU A 42 7.93 -10.34 -22.58
CA GLU A 42 7.23 -10.31 -23.87
C GLU A 42 7.67 -9.13 -24.74
N LYS A 43 8.04 -8.00 -24.11
CA LYS A 43 8.46 -6.77 -24.80
C LYS A 43 9.95 -6.74 -25.11
N VAL A 44 10.81 -7.16 -24.17
CA VAL A 44 12.27 -7.06 -24.34
C VAL A 44 12.93 -8.34 -24.83
N GLY A 45 12.22 -9.47 -24.78
CA GLY A 45 12.73 -10.78 -25.14
C GLY A 45 13.65 -11.40 -24.07
N LYS A 46 13.82 -12.72 -24.14
CA LYS A 46 14.47 -13.53 -23.09
C LYS A 46 15.85 -13.03 -22.65
N LYS A 47 16.73 -12.65 -23.59
CA LYS A 47 18.10 -12.24 -23.28
C LYS A 47 18.16 -10.94 -22.49
N LYS A 48 17.39 -9.92 -22.89
CA LYS A 48 17.36 -8.64 -22.17
C LYS A 48 16.67 -8.79 -20.82
N TYR A 49 15.60 -9.58 -20.77
CA TYR A 49 14.92 -9.87 -19.52
C TYR A 49 15.82 -10.60 -18.52
N ALA A 50 16.60 -11.59 -18.96
CA ALA A 50 17.57 -12.27 -18.10
C ALA A 50 18.57 -11.29 -17.46
N ALA A 51 19.11 -10.35 -18.23
CA ALA A 51 19.99 -9.31 -17.68
C ALA A 51 19.28 -8.38 -16.69
N ALA A 52 18.00 -8.03 -16.95
CA ALA A 52 17.20 -7.26 -16.02
C ALA A 52 16.89 -8.02 -14.73
N LEU A 53 16.64 -9.32 -14.82
CA LEU A 53 16.42 -10.21 -13.67
C LEU A 53 17.71 -10.37 -12.84
N GLU A 54 18.87 -10.53 -13.47
CA GLU A 54 20.17 -10.54 -12.78
C GLU A 54 20.43 -9.20 -12.06
N HIS A 55 20.07 -8.08 -12.70
CA HIS A 55 20.19 -6.76 -12.07
C HIS A 55 19.25 -6.63 -10.87
N PHE A 56 17.98 -7.05 -10.99
CA PHE A 56 17.03 -7.15 -9.88
C PHE A 56 17.62 -7.98 -8.72
N GLN A 57 18.15 -9.16 -9.01
CA GLN A 57 18.74 -10.06 -8.02
C GLN A 57 19.93 -9.43 -7.29
N SER A 58 20.75 -8.62 -7.98
CA SER A 58 21.85 -7.90 -7.36
C SER A 58 21.40 -6.83 -6.35
N HIS A 59 20.25 -6.20 -6.58
CA HIS A 59 19.61 -5.29 -5.61
C HIS A 59 18.98 -6.08 -4.47
N TRP A 60 18.26 -7.15 -4.80
CA TRP A 60 17.59 -8.01 -3.83
C TRP A 60 18.54 -8.63 -2.81
N GLN A 61 19.69 -9.13 -3.25
CA GLN A 61 20.74 -9.67 -2.37
C GLN A 61 21.34 -8.64 -1.41
N ARG A 62 21.26 -7.34 -1.73
CA ARG A 62 21.74 -6.24 -0.89
C ARG A 62 20.67 -5.67 0.05
N GLY A 63 19.43 -6.11 -0.09
CA GLY A 63 18.28 -5.54 0.62
C GLY A 63 17.84 -4.17 0.08
N ASP A 64 18.21 -3.83 -1.16
CA ASP A 64 17.81 -2.57 -1.78
C ASP A 64 16.36 -2.65 -2.29
N ALA A 65 15.59 -1.57 -2.11
CA ALA A 65 14.29 -1.42 -2.75
C ALA A 65 14.42 -1.20 -4.28
N VAL A 66 13.45 -1.73 -5.04
CA VAL A 66 13.34 -1.57 -6.50
C VAL A 66 11.96 -1.00 -6.83
N VAL A 67 11.89 0.00 -7.73
CA VAL A 67 10.63 0.67 -8.10
C VAL A 67 10.37 0.55 -9.58
N VAL A 68 9.56 -0.43 -9.99
CA VAL A 68 9.16 -0.57 -11.40
C VAL A 68 8.04 0.42 -11.72
N ARG A 69 8.30 1.34 -12.65
CA ARG A 69 7.37 2.42 -13.03
C ARG A 69 6.44 2.02 -14.16
N GLY A 70 5.22 2.54 -14.15
CA GLY A 70 4.24 2.28 -15.21
C GLY A 70 3.73 0.84 -15.22
N VAL A 71 3.68 0.20 -14.06
CA VAL A 71 2.99 -1.08 -13.90
C VAL A 71 1.50 -0.81 -14.03
N GLU A 72 0.87 -1.44 -15.02
CA GLU A 72 -0.55 -1.30 -15.31
C GLU A 72 -1.17 -2.68 -15.55
N GLY A 73 -2.38 -2.86 -15.03
CA GLY A 73 -3.20 -4.03 -15.30
C GLY A 73 -3.68 -4.08 -16.76
N LYS A 74 -4.07 -5.26 -17.21
CA LYS A 74 -4.62 -5.50 -18.55
C LYS A 74 -6.01 -4.90 -18.72
N TYR A 75 -6.79 -4.81 -17.65
CA TYR A 75 -8.17 -4.35 -17.72
C TYR A 75 -8.28 -2.86 -17.36
N THR A 76 -8.23 -2.00 -18.37
CA THR A 76 -8.37 -0.55 -18.19
C THR A 76 -9.63 -0.19 -17.39
N GLY A 77 -9.44 0.55 -16.30
CA GLY A 77 -10.53 1.06 -15.47
C GLY A 77 -11.17 0.05 -14.51
N CYS A 78 -10.67 -1.19 -14.41
CA CYS A 78 -11.17 -2.14 -13.41
C CYS A 78 -10.87 -1.64 -11.97
N TRP A 79 -9.76 -0.95 -11.77
CA TRP A 79 -9.34 -0.41 -10.47
C TRP A 79 -10.03 0.90 -10.07
N LYS A 80 -10.99 1.39 -10.85
CA LYS A 80 -11.75 2.60 -10.48
C LYS A 80 -12.68 2.34 -9.29
N PRO A 81 -12.91 3.34 -8.41
CA PRO A 81 -13.85 3.27 -7.30
C PRO A 81 -15.22 2.68 -7.66
N GLU A 82 -15.80 3.06 -8.80
CA GLU A 82 -17.11 2.56 -9.23
C GLU A 82 -17.06 1.10 -9.69
N SER A 83 -15.98 0.69 -10.32
CA SER A 83 -15.73 -0.69 -10.74
C SER A 83 -15.52 -1.61 -9.54
N ILE A 84 -14.74 -1.17 -8.55
CA ILE A 84 -14.53 -1.89 -7.28
C ILE A 84 -15.83 -2.00 -6.50
N THR A 85 -16.56 -0.88 -6.36
CA THR A 85 -17.87 -0.85 -5.69
C THR A 85 -18.81 -1.85 -6.31
N ARG A 86 -18.96 -1.83 -7.64
CA ARG A 86 -19.83 -2.75 -8.37
C ARG A 86 -19.41 -4.21 -8.17
N ALA A 87 -18.12 -4.52 -8.30
CA ALA A 87 -17.63 -5.88 -8.14
C ALA A 87 -17.94 -6.46 -6.76
N MET A 88 -17.87 -5.64 -5.72
CA MET A 88 -18.16 -6.05 -4.34
C MET A 88 -19.66 -6.16 -4.04
N THR A 89 -20.51 -5.33 -4.66
CA THR A 89 -21.97 -5.33 -4.43
C THR A 89 -22.75 -6.26 -5.35
N ASP A 90 -22.22 -6.62 -6.52
CA ASP A 90 -22.95 -7.47 -7.48
C ASP A 90 -23.00 -8.95 -7.05
N MET A 91 -21.97 -9.41 -6.33
CA MET A 91 -21.88 -10.81 -5.88
C MET A 91 -22.65 -11.09 -4.58
N SER A 92 -22.87 -10.07 -3.73
CA SER A 92 -23.77 -10.21 -2.57
C SER A 92 -25.21 -10.47 -3.02
N ASN A 93 -25.66 -9.78 -4.08
CA ASN A 93 -26.99 -9.95 -4.66
C ASN A 93 -27.25 -11.31 -5.33
N LYS A 94 -26.20 -12.07 -5.71
CA LYS A 94 -26.36 -13.40 -6.33
C LYS A 94 -26.43 -14.55 -5.33
N ARG A 95 -25.92 -14.38 -4.10
CA ARG A 95 -25.95 -15.43 -3.06
C ARG A 95 -27.28 -15.46 -2.28
N LEU A 96 -28.00 -14.35 -2.22
CA LEU A 96 -29.30 -14.24 -1.55
C LEU A 96 -30.40 -14.30 -2.62
N GLY A 97 -30.98 -15.48 -2.81
CA GLY A 97 -32.14 -15.65 -3.66
C GLY A 97 -33.28 -14.74 -3.21
N THR A 98 -33.80 -13.94 -4.15
CA THR A 98 -35.15 -13.34 -4.14
C THR A 98 -35.68 -12.89 -2.78
N ASP A 99 -35.14 -11.79 -2.26
CA ASP A 99 -35.86 -10.75 -1.50
C ASP A 99 -34.86 -9.66 -1.13
N ALA A 100 -34.47 -8.87 -2.14
CA ALA A 100 -33.42 -7.87 -2.02
C ALA A 100 -33.91 -6.64 -1.24
N SER A 101 -33.96 -6.75 0.09
CA SER A 101 -33.47 -5.64 0.90
C SER A 101 -32.04 -5.39 0.39
N ARG A 102 -31.76 -4.18 -0.09
CA ARG A 102 -30.41 -3.79 -0.52
C ARG A 102 -29.49 -4.02 0.67
N ASP A 103 -28.81 -5.16 0.72
CA ASP A 103 -27.75 -5.40 1.68
C ASP A 103 -26.67 -4.40 1.33
N VAL A 104 -26.75 -3.25 2.01
CA VAL A 104 -25.74 -2.21 1.93
C VAL A 104 -24.50 -2.86 2.48
N SER A 105 -23.62 -3.32 1.60
CA SER A 105 -22.35 -3.90 2.00
C SER A 105 -21.59 -2.79 2.74
N VAL A 106 -21.52 -2.93 4.06
CA VAL A 106 -20.84 -2.01 4.94
C VAL A 106 -19.40 -2.45 5.14
N ILE A 107 -18.55 -1.47 5.40
CA ILE A 107 -17.13 -1.59 5.65
C ILE A 107 -16.76 -0.74 6.86
N ASP A 108 -15.79 -1.23 7.61
CA ASP A 108 -15.17 -0.50 8.70
C ASP A 108 -13.99 0.29 8.16
N VAL A 109 -14.03 1.61 8.33
CA VAL A 109 -12.99 2.54 7.89
C VAL A 109 -12.40 3.23 9.11
N ILE A 110 -11.10 3.50 9.06
CA ILE A 110 -10.35 4.13 10.15
C ILE A 110 -10.22 5.62 9.85
N ASP A 111 -10.62 6.47 10.78
CA ASP A 111 -10.23 7.88 10.77
C ASP A 111 -8.74 7.98 11.18
N CYS A 112 -7.91 8.52 10.30
CA CYS A 112 -6.45 8.57 10.51
C CYS A 112 -6.03 9.62 11.54
N GLU A 113 -6.89 10.59 11.86
CA GLU A 113 -6.65 11.62 12.87
C GLU A 113 -7.01 11.09 14.27
N SER A 114 -8.24 10.60 14.47
CA SER A 114 -8.67 10.10 15.77
C SER A 114 -8.23 8.66 16.05
N GLY A 115 -7.98 7.87 15.01
CA GLY A 115 -7.75 6.42 15.11
C GLY A 115 -9.03 5.61 15.30
N GLU A 116 -10.21 6.24 15.32
CA GLU A 116 -11.48 5.57 15.53
C GLU A 116 -11.95 4.82 14.27
N THR A 117 -12.62 3.69 14.49
CA THR A 117 -13.28 2.94 13.43
C THR A 117 -14.70 3.46 13.24
N VAL A 118 -15.07 3.72 12.00
CA VAL A 118 -16.37 4.20 11.58
C VAL A 118 -16.93 3.26 10.51
N THR A 119 -18.19 2.87 10.65
CA THR A 119 -18.85 2.03 9.63
C THR A 119 -19.46 2.89 8.53
N ARG A 120 -19.23 2.52 7.27
CA ARG A 120 -19.77 3.18 6.06
C ARG A 120 -20.22 2.15 5.05
N SER A 121 -21.15 2.50 4.16
CA SER A 121 -21.34 1.68 2.96
C SER A 121 -20.14 1.81 2.02
N ILE A 122 -19.86 0.76 1.25
CA ILE A 122 -18.82 0.81 0.20
C ILE A 122 -19.05 2.01 -0.74
N GLY A 123 -20.30 2.22 -1.15
CA GLY A 123 -20.67 3.31 -2.05
C GLY A 123 -20.47 4.70 -1.46
N GLU A 124 -20.76 4.90 -0.16
CA GLU A 124 -20.50 6.17 0.51
C GLU A 124 -19.00 6.44 0.64
N PHE A 125 -18.23 5.44 1.01
CA PHE A 125 -16.78 5.57 1.15
C PHE A 125 -16.14 5.96 -0.19
N PHE A 126 -16.45 5.25 -1.27
CA PHE A 126 -15.87 5.55 -2.58
C PHE A 126 -16.38 6.86 -3.19
N LYS A 127 -17.62 7.27 -2.93
CA LYS A 127 -18.08 8.63 -3.28
C LYS A 127 -17.32 9.71 -2.52
N GLY A 128 -17.04 9.49 -1.24
CA GLY A 128 -16.22 10.41 -0.42
C GLY A 128 -14.75 10.40 -0.81
N PHE A 129 -14.25 9.30 -1.38
CA PHE A 129 -12.90 9.19 -1.95
C PHE A 129 -12.75 10.07 -3.20
N ASP A 130 -13.75 10.09 -4.08
CA ASP A 130 -13.72 10.88 -5.32
C ASP A 130 -14.18 12.33 -5.15
N SER A 131 -14.85 12.67 -4.04
CA SER A 131 -15.41 14.01 -3.82
C SER A 131 -15.26 14.47 -2.38
N ARG A 132 -14.37 15.47 -2.17
CA ARG A 132 -14.22 16.17 -0.89
C ARG A 132 -15.52 16.84 -0.46
N ALA A 133 -16.19 17.53 -1.38
CA ALA A 133 -17.48 18.18 -1.12
C ALA A 133 -18.56 17.18 -0.64
N TYR A 134 -18.62 15.98 -1.22
CA TYR A 134 -19.51 14.93 -0.74
C TYR A 134 -19.12 14.46 0.67
N ARG A 135 -17.83 14.23 0.90
CA ARG A 135 -17.31 13.79 2.20
C ARG A 135 -17.63 14.77 3.32
N GLU A 136 -17.39 16.06 3.11
CA GLU A 136 -17.64 17.08 4.12
C GLU A 136 -19.14 17.33 4.32
N SER A 137 -19.91 17.46 3.24
CA SER A 137 -21.34 17.81 3.36
C SER A 137 -22.26 16.66 3.72
N LYS A 138 -21.93 15.42 3.30
CA LYS A 138 -22.79 14.23 3.46
C LYS A 138 -22.27 13.25 4.49
N LEU A 139 -20.95 13.06 4.57
CA LEU A 139 -20.37 12.17 5.57
C LEU A 139 -19.97 12.90 6.85
N GLN A 140 -19.99 14.25 6.84
CA GLN A 140 -19.58 15.10 7.96
C GLN A 140 -18.19 14.71 8.49
N GLN A 141 -17.31 14.29 7.58
CA GLN A 141 -15.97 13.82 7.90
C GLN A 141 -14.92 14.80 7.38
N HIS A 142 -14.16 15.37 8.30
CA HIS A 142 -13.06 16.29 7.98
C HIS A 142 -11.68 15.59 7.97
N GLY A 143 -11.60 14.42 8.62
CA GLY A 143 -10.40 13.58 8.71
C GLY A 143 -10.17 12.73 7.45
N LEU A 144 -8.96 12.17 7.37
CA LEU A 144 -8.58 11.22 6.32
C LEU A 144 -9.09 9.83 6.69
N LEU A 145 -10.00 9.26 5.89
CA LEU A 145 -10.44 7.89 6.07
C LEU A 145 -9.53 6.91 5.34
N LYS A 146 -9.24 5.79 5.99
CA LYS A 146 -8.53 4.66 5.42
C LYS A 146 -9.33 3.37 5.58
N LEU A 147 -9.41 2.63 4.48
CA LEU A 147 -9.85 1.26 4.42
C LEU A 147 -8.60 0.35 4.31
N LYS A 148 -8.38 -0.50 5.31
CA LYS A 148 -7.17 -1.34 5.44
C LYS A 148 -7.55 -2.81 5.33
N ASP A 149 -6.69 -3.60 4.67
CA ASP A 149 -6.79 -5.06 4.59
C ASP A 149 -8.17 -5.52 4.06
N TRP A 150 -8.74 -4.73 3.14
CA TRP A 150 -10.05 -4.97 2.53
C TRP A 150 -9.97 -4.92 0.99
N PRO A 151 -10.65 -5.84 0.28
CA PRO A 151 -11.38 -6.99 0.82
C PRO A 151 -10.46 -8.03 1.47
N SER A 152 -11.01 -8.95 2.26
CA SER A 152 -10.26 -10.12 2.71
C SER A 152 -9.74 -10.90 1.49
N GLU A 153 -8.66 -11.67 1.62
CA GLU A 153 -8.12 -12.41 0.47
C GLU A 153 -9.18 -13.32 -0.18
N ASP A 154 -9.97 -14.01 0.63
CA ASP A 154 -11.06 -14.87 0.16
C ASP A 154 -12.10 -14.06 -0.62
N ASP A 155 -12.50 -12.90 -0.11
CA ASP A 155 -13.43 -12.02 -0.82
C ASP A 155 -12.81 -11.45 -2.09
N PHE A 156 -11.54 -11.09 -2.07
CA PHE A 156 -10.84 -10.59 -3.23
C PHE A 156 -10.83 -11.64 -4.35
N ARG A 157 -10.52 -12.89 -4.01
CA ARG A 157 -10.49 -14.01 -4.95
C ARG A 157 -11.89 -14.41 -5.43
N GLN A 158 -12.88 -14.46 -4.54
CA GLN A 158 -14.23 -14.95 -4.85
C GLN A 158 -15.15 -13.88 -5.44
N LYS A 159 -15.15 -12.66 -4.89
CA LYS A 159 -16.02 -11.55 -5.29
C LYS A 159 -15.39 -10.71 -6.40
N MET A 160 -14.06 -10.61 -6.45
CA MET A 160 -13.34 -9.82 -7.43
C MET A 160 -12.35 -10.64 -8.29
N PRO A 161 -12.73 -11.80 -8.87
CA PRO A 161 -11.80 -12.71 -9.55
C PRO A 161 -11.06 -12.04 -10.72
N ARG A 162 -11.71 -11.13 -11.45
CA ARG A 162 -11.05 -10.36 -12.52
C ARG A 162 -9.93 -9.47 -11.99
N HIS A 163 -10.15 -8.80 -10.86
CA HIS A 163 -9.15 -7.92 -10.25
C HIS A 163 -8.01 -8.73 -9.63
N PHE A 164 -8.33 -9.88 -9.01
CA PHE A 164 -7.32 -10.81 -8.52
C PHE A 164 -6.40 -11.28 -9.65
N THR A 165 -6.96 -11.76 -10.77
CA THR A 165 -6.17 -12.17 -11.93
C THR A 165 -5.33 -11.03 -12.49
N ASP A 166 -5.92 -9.83 -12.64
CA ASP A 166 -5.22 -8.65 -13.13
C ASP A 166 -4.05 -8.24 -12.22
N PHE A 167 -4.28 -8.24 -10.90
CA PHE A 167 -3.28 -7.92 -9.89
C PHE A 167 -2.09 -8.87 -9.96
N VAL A 168 -2.35 -10.18 -9.97
CA VAL A 168 -1.27 -11.17 -10.04
C VAL A 168 -0.48 -11.03 -11.34
N GLN A 169 -1.15 -10.80 -12.47
CA GLN A 169 -0.51 -10.71 -13.78
C GLN A 169 0.32 -9.44 -13.98
N MET A 170 -0.02 -8.33 -13.33
CA MET A 170 0.71 -7.07 -13.49
C MET A 170 2.00 -6.99 -12.67
N LEU A 171 2.20 -7.87 -11.67
CA LEU A 171 3.38 -7.77 -10.80
C LEU A 171 4.68 -7.92 -11.62
N PRO A 172 5.69 -7.06 -11.42
CA PRO A 172 6.98 -7.24 -12.06
C PRO A 172 7.74 -8.42 -11.45
N PHE A 173 8.71 -8.98 -12.19
CA PHE A 173 9.55 -10.08 -11.73
C PHE A 173 8.72 -11.26 -11.19
N GLN A 174 7.85 -11.79 -12.04
CA GLN A 174 6.89 -12.87 -11.72
C GLN A 174 7.55 -14.11 -11.11
N GLU A 175 8.85 -14.33 -11.36
CA GLU A 175 9.62 -15.38 -10.69
C GLU A 175 9.57 -15.28 -9.17
N TYR A 176 9.59 -14.05 -8.64
CA TYR A 176 9.57 -13.73 -7.22
C TYR A 176 8.18 -13.35 -6.72
N THR A 177 7.42 -12.58 -7.50
CA THR A 177 6.20 -11.92 -7.03
C THR A 177 4.92 -12.70 -7.31
N ASN A 178 4.94 -13.64 -8.25
CA ASN A 178 3.76 -14.44 -8.57
C ASN A 178 3.50 -15.49 -7.48
N GLN A 179 2.37 -15.36 -6.80
CA GLN A 179 1.92 -16.23 -5.71
C GLN A 179 1.25 -17.54 -6.17
N VAL A 180 1.04 -17.73 -7.46
CA VAL A 180 0.40 -18.91 -8.05
C VAL A 180 1.44 -19.87 -8.59
N ASP A 181 2.38 -19.38 -9.41
CA ASP A 181 3.34 -20.22 -10.12
C ASP A 181 4.77 -19.67 -10.16
N GLY A 182 5.09 -18.64 -9.35
CA GLY A 182 6.43 -18.06 -9.26
C GLY A 182 7.50 -19.09 -8.86
N PRO A 183 8.46 -19.43 -9.76
CA PRO A 183 9.47 -20.47 -9.49
C PRO A 183 10.43 -20.14 -8.34
N LEU A 184 10.65 -18.85 -8.04
CA LEU A 184 11.53 -18.38 -6.95
C LEU A 184 10.73 -17.87 -5.75
N ASN A 185 9.40 -17.87 -5.84
CA ASN A 185 8.53 -17.55 -4.73
C ASN A 185 8.33 -18.78 -3.84
N LEU A 186 9.09 -18.86 -2.76
CA LEU A 186 9.08 -20.00 -1.83
C LEU A 186 7.71 -20.25 -1.19
N SER A 187 6.88 -19.21 -1.05
CA SER A 187 5.52 -19.38 -0.50
C SER A 187 4.65 -20.34 -1.31
N THR A 188 4.96 -20.51 -2.60
CA THR A 188 4.24 -21.44 -3.49
C THR A 188 4.71 -22.89 -3.37
N LYS A 189 5.83 -23.14 -2.67
CA LYS A 189 6.51 -24.45 -2.59
C LYS A 189 6.58 -25.00 -1.18
N LEU A 190 6.53 -24.13 -0.17
CA LEU A 190 6.63 -24.52 1.23
C LEU A 190 5.27 -25.05 1.75
N PRO A 191 5.29 -25.96 2.74
CA PRO A 191 4.10 -26.30 3.52
C PRO A 191 3.47 -25.05 4.12
N LYS A 192 2.14 -25.02 4.21
CA LYS A 192 1.39 -23.83 4.67
C LYS A 192 1.79 -23.38 6.07
N GLU A 193 2.25 -24.31 6.91
CA GLU A 193 2.67 -24.06 8.28
C GLU A 193 3.99 -23.26 8.36
N TRP A 194 4.75 -23.21 7.26
CA TRP A 194 6.03 -22.51 7.16
C TRP A 194 5.91 -21.18 6.42
N VAL A 195 4.78 -20.96 5.75
CA VAL A 195 4.47 -19.68 5.11
C VAL A 195 4.05 -18.71 6.21
N PRO A 196 4.59 -17.47 6.25
CA PRO A 196 4.15 -16.47 7.20
C PRO A 196 2.63 -16.32 7.21
N PRO A 197 2.01 -16.15 8.39
CA PRO A 197 0.58 -15.85 8.46
C PRO A 197 0.30 -14.54 7.70
N ASP A 198 -0.90 -14.44 7.11
CA ASP A 198 -1.36 -13.28 6.35
C ASP A 198 -0.58 -12.96 5.06
N LEU A 199 0.03 -13.97 4.44
CA LEU A 199 0.57 -13.85 3.09
C LEU A 199 -0.55 -13.90 2.05
N GLY A 200 -0.65 -12.86 1.22
CA GLY A 200 -1.64 -12.74 0.17
C GLY A 200 -1.85 -11.27 -0.22
N PRO A 201 -2.62 -10.98 -1.28
CA PRO A 201 -2.88 -9.61 -1.69
C PRO A 201 -3.66 -8.87 -0.60
N LYS A 202 -3.13 -7.71 -0.18
CA LYS A 202 -3.81 -6.77 0.71
C LYS A 202 -4.08 -5.50 -0.06
N SER A 203 -5.27 -4.94 0.12
CA SER A 203 -5.65 -3.67 -0.49
C SER A 203 -5.71 -2.58 0.59
N TYR A 204 -5.15 -1.42 0.23
CA TYR A 204 -5.09 -0.22 1.05
C TYR A 204 -5.70 0.91 0.24
N VAL A 205 -6.84 1.43 0.69
CA VAL A 205 -7.49 2.59 0.08
C VAL A 205 -7.56 3.67 1.13
N ALA A 206 -6.89 4.79 0.88
CA ALA A 206 -6.89 5.91 1.82
C ALA A 206 -7.13 7.21 1.08
N MET A 207 -7.81 8.12 1.77
CA MET A 207 -7.92 9.51 1.35
C MET A 207 -6.58 10.21 1.58
N GLY A 208 -6.29 11.21 0.76
CA GLY A 208 -5.14 12.09 0.92
C GLY A 208 -5.52 13.56 0.81
N ARG A 209 -4.56 14.43 1.14
CA ARG A 209 -4.58 15.88 0.90
C ARG A 209 -3.36 16.25 0.07
N VAL A 210 -3.41 17.39 -0.61
CA VAL A 210 -2.25 17.90 -1.36
C VAL A 210 -1.26 18.56 -0.41
N LYS A 211 -1.76 19.38 0.53
CA LYS A 211 -0.95 19.97 1.59
C LYS A 211 -0.83 19.01 2.78
N GLU A 212 0.40 18.76 3.22
CA GLU A 212 0.67 18.08 4.48
C GLU A 212 0.58 19.12 5.62
N HIS A 213 -0.34 18.92 6.55
CA HIS A 213 -0.53 19.76 7.73
C HIS A 213 0.25 19.22 8.95
N GLY A 214 0.89 18.05 8.84
CA GLY A 214 1.69 17.42 9.87
C GLY A 214 0.87 16.69 10.95
N VAL A 215 -0.46 16.64 10.82
CA VAL A 215 -1.38 16.03 11.79
C VAL A 215 -2.28 15.02 11.07
N GLY A 216 -2.07 13.72 11.34
CA GLY A 216 -2.93 12.66 10.80
C GLY A 216 -2.80 12.41 9.29
N ASP A 217 -1.86 13.08 8.60
CA ASP A 217 -1.68 12.96 7.14
C ASP A 217 -1.07 11.62 6.71
N SER A 218 -0.39 10.94 7.63
CA SER A 218 0.22 9.63 7.37
C SER A 218 -0.83 8.52 7.44
N VAL A 219 -1.27 8.04 6.29
CA VAL A 219 -2.22 6.92 6.17
C VAL A 219 -1.61 5.57 6.53
N THR A 220 -0.28 5.42 6.48
CA THR A 220 0.44 4.20 6.89
C THR A 220 1.54 4.58 7.87
N ARG A 221 1.43 4.12 9.11
CA ARG A 221 2.47 4.35 10.13
C ARG A 221 3.71 3.50 9.83
N LEU A 222 4.87 3.97 10.30
CA LEU A 222 6.13 3.23 10.22
C LEU A 222 5.97 1.84 10.88
N HIS A 223 6.32 0.80 10.13
CA HIS A 223 6.32 -0.59 10.60
C HIS A 223 7.34 -1.39 9.78
N GLN A 224 7.57 -2.64 10.21
CA GLN A 224 8.39 -3.61 9.50
C GLN A 224 7.51 -4.79 9.10
N ASP A 225 7.60 -5.21 7.84
CA ASP A 225 6.93 -6.42 7.36
C ASP A 225 7.68 -7.68 7.78
N MET A 226 6.92 -8.76 8.01
CA MET A 226 7.46 -10.07 8.38
C MET A 226 7.96 -10.87 7.17
N SER A 227 7.66 -10.43 5.96
CA SER A 227 8.05 -11.05 4.69
C SER A 227 8.37 -9.98 3.66
N ASP A 228 8.95 -10.42 2.55
CA ASP A 228 9.07 -9.61 1.35
C ASP A 228 7.69 -9.14 0.86
N ALA A 229 7.63 -7.94 0.30
CA ALA A 229 6.38 -7.34 -0.18
C ALA A 229 6.57 -6.60 -1.51
N VAL A 230 5.51 -6.62 -2.32
CA VAL A 230 5.38 -5.81 -3.54
C VAL A 230 4.11 -4.96 -3.43
N ASN A 231 4.26 -3.65 -3.61
CA ASN A 231 3.14 -2.71 -3.56
C ASN A 231 2.94 -2.10 -4.96
N VAL A 232 1.68 -2.03 -5.40
CA VAL A 232 1.31 -1.44 -6.70
C VAL A 232 0.25 -0.37 -6.49
N LEU A 233 0.53 0.85 -6.93
CA LEU A 233 -0.43 1.94 -6.96
C LEU A 233 -1.31 1.80 -8.20
N VAL A 234 -2.55 1.34 -8.01
CA VAL A 234 -3.49 1.02 -9.11
C VAL A 234 -4.51 2.12 -9.42
N HIS A 235 -4.70 3.06 -8.50
CA HIS A 235 -5.64 4.16 -8.68
C HIS A 235 -5.23 5.37 -7.84
N VAL A 236 -5.39 6.56 -8.42
CA VAL A 236 -5.25 7.85 -7.75
C VAL A 236 -6.52 8.65 -8.05
N GLY A 237 -7.20 9.09 -6.98
CA GLY A 237 -8.38 9.93 -7.10
C GLY A 237 -8.06 11.33 -7.64
N PRO A 238 -9.07 12.13 -7.99
CA PRO A 238 -8.87 13.48 -8.49
C PRO A 238 -8.15 14.35 -7.44
N SER A 239 -7.16 15.15 -7.86
CA SER A 239 -6.57 16.19 -7.02
C SER A 239 -7.62 17.26 -6.74
N GLN A 240 -8.06 17.37 -5.49
CA GLN A 240 -8.91 18.47 -5.03
C GLN A 240 -7.95 19.53 -4.48
N ALA A 241 -7.92 20.73 -5.07
CA ALA A 241 -7.16 21.84 -4.50
C ALA A 241 -7.71 22.14 -3.09
N ASP A 242 -6.82 22.42 -2.15
CA ASP A 242 -7.22 22.88 -0.82
C ASP A 242 -7.68 24.34 -0.99
N GLU A 243 -8.96 24.63 -0.75
CA GLU A 243 -9.52 25.99 -0.89
C GLU A 243 -8.98 26.99 0.17
N ASP A 244 -8.13 26.53 1.10
CA ASP A 244 -7.48 27.31 2.15
C ASP A 244 -6.22 28.08 1.67
N ASP A 245 -6.10 28.34 0.36
CA ASP A 245 -4.97 29.06 -0.27
C ASP A 245 -5.12 30.61 -0.24
N ASP A 246 -6.03 31.18 0.59
CA ASP A 246 -6.17 32.63 0.80
C ASP A 246 -5.60 33.12 2.16
N ASP A 247 -4.66 32.36 2.74
CA ASP A 247 -4.06 32.69 4.03
C ASP A 247 -2.64 33.27 3.86
N GLY A 248 -2.53 34.46 3.26
CA GLY A 248 -1.52 35.46 3.65
C GLY A 248 -0.02 35.16 3.46
N GLU A 249 0.42 34.10 2.77
CA GLU A 249 1.87 33.87 2.56
C GLU A 249 2.53 34.92 1.64
N ASP A 250 1.73 35.75 0.95
CA ASP A 250 2.21 36.76 0.00
C ASP A 250 2.71 38.07 0.66
N GLU A 251 2.53 38.25 1.98
CA GLU A 251 3.11 39.39 2.72
C GLU A 251 4.51 39.11 3.30
N VAL A 252 4.81 37.87 3.72
CA VAL A 252 6.10 37.53 4.34
C VAL A 252 7.26 37.56 3.32
N LEU A 253 6.94 37.35 2.03
CA LEU A 253 7.93 37.44 0.93
C LEU A 253 8.11 38.85 0.37
N LYS A 254 7.19 39.80 0.64
CA LYS A 254 7.31 41.21 0.22
C LYS A 254 8.17 42.04 1.18
N GLU A 255 8.15 41.75 2.48
CA GLU A 255 9.02 42.45 3.45
C GLU A 255 10.52 42.09 3.28
N ARG A 256 10.84 40.91 2.74
CA ARG A 256 12.23 40.49 2.50
C ARG A 256 12.88 41.05 1.23
N ARG A 257 12.18 41.89 0.46
CA ARG A 257 12.66 42.53 -0.77
C ARG A 257 12.75 44.06 -0.73
N SER A 258 12.80 44.67 0.45
CA SER A 258 13.20 46.08 0.57
C SER A 258 14.68 46.21 0.93
N PRO A 259 15.54 46.74 0.04
CA PRO A 259 16.92 47.06 0.39
C PRO A 259 16.97 48.40 1.16
N ARG A 260 17.65 48.40 2.31
CA ARG A 260 18.34 49.59 2.83
C ARG A 260 19.83 49.38 2.65
#